data_AF-A0A850F2U3-F1
#
_entry.id   AF-A0A850F2U3-F1
#
_cell.length_a   1.000
_cell.length_b   1.000
_cell.length_c   1.000
_cell.angle_alpha   90.00
_cell.angle_beta   90.00
_cell.angle_gamma   90.00
#
_symmetry.space_group_name_H-M   'P 1'
#
loop_
_entity.id
_entity.type
_entity.pdbx_description
1 polymer ?
#
loop_
_entity_poly.entity_id
_entity_poly.type
_entity_poly.pdbx_seq_one_letter_code
_entity_poly.pdbx_strand_id
1 'polypeptide(L)'
;MNPSELLEAYLLPASAFLYSIRGSASLKLDGMVHEVRQFHVLHGGKGMRLDIVVKEEFEYYLLFYRAVNALPRGKKLALLMELNKPFSLQYGFKPQEPLSLLRYLTGMEKVWVHARELERFKVKGLFYQFVHELLWQLDSQGVETHKPNLVSQAIRYIQQHYQESISLDSIAEQLNYSPRHLSMTFKAQTGASPIDYLIQVRLSHAKELLLTTDATLRDIAAEVGYSDVYYFSRVFKKHTSLSPVRFRTLGRQRGLAEDRPFILSGLSIGTGRRPRYIVNDDDNHYRLKRGGSIQMKRNSKSSMALVLLFTLTLLLSACSTGAGNTVVGGAGSPSGNTGSTTSSNATDNSGTVAKTRTVSTINGEIEIPAESKRIIVDLYLGSMIALGITPVGTPELNLKNPYYKEFLQGVENIGEYEAISLEKVLALDPDLIITGNDQLYESFSKIAPTVVVPFGELKNAHEEITYFGKALGKEAEANKWLEEYDRRISSAKERVAKAIPATSEFSIMQYNKKGTLAFGDNFGRGGQAVYTALGLKPPAAKKDLLMKEQLVEISEETLPDFAGDYIVITTNERTIEDFKADPVWGSLEAVKNDRIYVWSQDKSWYFDPIATLSQTEELADWLAGKDSN
;
A
#
# COMPACT_ATOMS: atom_id res chain seq x y z
N MET A 1 34.05 -15.80 -18.86
CA MET A 1 33.19 -16.88 -19.36
C MET A 1 33.53 -17.11 -20.81
N ASN A 2 33.72 -18.37 -21.20
CA ASN A 2 34.02 -18.76 -22.57
C ASN A 2 32.74 -18.82 -23.43
N PRO A 3 32.85 -18.76 -24.77
CA PRO A 3 31.71 -18.97 -25.65
C PRO A 3 31.02 -20.30 -25.34
N SER A 4 29.68 -20.32 -25.35
CA SER A 4 28.84 -21.49 -24.99
C SER A 4 28.73 -21.83 -23.49
N GLU A 5 29.39 -21.08 -22.59
CA GLU A 5 29.08 -21.15 -21.16
C GLU A 5 27.78 -20.38 -20.85
N LEU A 6 26.91 -21.01 -20.06
CA LEU A 6 25.63 -20.48 -19.63
C LEU A 6 25.64 -20.37 -18.10
N LEU A 7 25.35 -19.18 -17.58
CA LEU A 7 24.94 -19.04 -16.20
C LEU A 7 23.41 -18.95 -16.21
N GLU A 8 22.72 -19.98 -15.72
CA GLU A 8 21.25 -19.99 -15.68
C GLU A 8 20.75 -20.05 -14.24
N ALA A 9 19.69 -19.29 -13.98
CA ALA A 9 18.97 -19.27 -12.71
C ALA A 9 19.84 -18.91 -11.50
N TYR A 10 20.90 -18.09 -11.69
CA TYR A 10 21.74 -17.67 -10.58
C TYR A 10 21.00 -16.65 -9.70
N LEU A 11 20.60 -17.08 -8.51
CA LEU A 11 19.98 -16.22 -7.52
C LEU A 11 21.05 -15.39 -6.81
N LEU A 12 20.93 -14.07 -6.86
CA LEU A 12 21.88 -13.17 -6.21
C LEU A 12 21.81 -13.35 -4.67
N PRO A 13 22.88 -13.85 -3.99
CA PRO A 13 22.86 -14.06 -2.54
C PRO A 13 22.90 -12.75 -1.73
N ALA A 14 23.30 -11.65 -2.37
CA ALA A 14 23.32 -10.29 -1.86
C ALA A 14 23.11 -9.32 -3.04
N SER A 15 22.88 -8.03 -2.77
CA SER A 15 22.86 -7.04 -3.85
C SER A 15 24.23 -7.02 -4.55
N ALA A 16 24.21 -6.87 -5.87
CA ALA A 16 25.40 -7.04 -6.69
C ALA A 16 25.46 -6.03 -7.82
N PHE A 17 26.68 -5.60 -8.13
CA PHE A 17 27.01 -4.92 -9.38
C PHE A 17 27.75 -5.88 -10.30
N LEU A 18 27.29 -5.98 -11.55
CA LEU A 18 28.03 -6.62 -12.62
C LEU A 18 28.63 -5.53 -13.51
N TYR A 19 29.94 -5.56 -13.73
CA TYR A 19 30.65 -4.63 -14.61
C TYR A 19 31.39 -5.42 -15.69
N SER A 20 31.00 -5.29 -16.96
CA SER A 20 31.68 -5.96 -18.07
C SER A 20 32.96 -5.24 -18.49
N ILE A 21 34.01 -5.99 -18.78
CA ILE A 21 35.33 -5.46 -19.17
C ILE A 21 35.56 -5.69 -20.66
N ARG A 22 35.32 -6.91 -21.13
CA ARG A 22 35.55 -7.34 -22.52
C ARG A 22 34.46 -8.29 -22.95
N GLY A 23 34.21 -8.32 -24.25
CA GLY A 23 33.26 -9.25 -24.83
C GLY A 23 31.84 -8.75 -24.99
N SER A 24 30.96 -9.70 -25.30
CA SER A 24 29.53 -9.49 -25.44
C SER A 24 28.72 -10.66 -24.86
N ALA A 25 27.62 -10.32 -24.18
CA ALA A 25 26.70 -11.30 -23.62
C ALA A 25 25.28 -10.72 -23.55
N SER A 26 24.29 -11.61 -23.57
CA SER A 26 22.90 -11.28 -23.25
C SER A 26 22.65 -11.65 -21.79
N LEU A 27 22.37 -10.64 -20.95
CA LEU A 27 22.10 -10.81 -19.54
C LEU A 27 20.60 -10.70 -19.30
N LYS A 28 20.03 -11.60 -18.52
CA LYS A 28 18.64 -11.52 -18.09
C LYS A 28 18.61 -11.33 -16.59
N LEU A 29 18.08 -10.20 -16.13
CA LEU A 29 17.89 -9.95 -14.70
C LEU A 29 16.39 -9.87 -14.42
N ASP A 30 15.90 -10.84 -13.66
CA ASP A 30 14.49 -11.03 -13.28
C ASP A 30 13.47 -11.12 -14.44
N GLY A 31 13.94 -11.31 -15.67
CA GLY A 31 13.10 -11.31 -16.88
C GLY A 31 13.53 -10.29 -17.91
N MET A 32 14.11 -9.17 -17.47
CA MET A 32 14.54 -8.08 -18.34
C MET A 32 15.87 -8.43 -19.01
N VAL A 33 15.89 -8.33 -20.33
CA VAL A 33 17.04 -8.65 -21.16
C VAL A 33 17.88 -7.39 -21.36
N HIS A 34 19.17 -7.52 -21.11
CA HIS A 34 20.20 -6.50 -21.30
C HIS A 34 21.25 -7.08 -22.24
N GLU A 35 21.30 -6.59 -23.48
CA GLU A 35 22.42 -6.87 -24.38
C GLU A 35 23.60 -6.02 -23.96
N VAL A 36 24.65 -6.66 -23.44
CA VAL A 36 25.82 -5.97 -22.90
C VAL A 36 27.06 -6.24 -23.73
N ARG A 37 27.85 -5.17 -23.84
CA ARG A 37 29.19 -5.15 -24.44
C ARG A 37 30.18 -4.67 -23.39
N GLN A 38 31.44 -4.46 -23.74
CA GLN A 38 32.43 -3.86 -22.84
C GLN A 38 31.92 -2.61 -22.12
N PHE A 39 32.27 -2.50 -20.84
CA PHE A 39 31.94 -1.39 -19.94
C PHE A 39 30.46 -1.14 -19.75
N HIS A 40 29.67 -2.19 -19.57
CA HIS A 40 28.30 -2.08 -19.08
C HIS A 40 28.25 -2.39 -17.59
N VAL A 41 27.39 -1.66 -16.90
CA VAL A 41 27.06 -1.87 -15.50
C VAL A 41 25.64 -2.40 -15.44
N LEU A 42 25.43 -3.47 -14.69
CA LEU A 42 24.12 -3.89 -14.22
C LEU A 42 24.12 -3.92 -12.71
N HIS A 43 22.98 -3.57 -12.13
CA HIS A 43 22.75 -3.71 -10.70
C HIS A 43 21.51 -4.58 -10.46
N GLY A 44 21.64 -5.53 -9.55
CA GLY A 44 20.54 -6.36 -9.06
C GLY A 44 20.54 -6.46 -7.55
N GLY A 45 19.36 -6.40 -6.95
CA GLY A 45 19.15 -6.63 -5.52
C GLY A 45 19.25 -8.11 -5.15
N LYS A 46 19.47 -8.38 -3.85
CA LYS A 46 19.40 -9.73 -3.27
C LYS A 46 18.11 -10.45 -3.70
N GLY A 47 18.22 -11.71 -4.12
CA GLY A 47 17.10 -12.57 -4.50
C GLY A 47 16.67 -12.45 -5.97
N MET A 48 17.21 -11.50 -6.73
CA MET A 48 16.96 -11.43 -8.17
C MET A 48 17.67 -12.58 -8.90
N ARG A 49 17.07 -13.04 -10.00
CA ARG A 49 17.62 -14.06 -10.88
C ARG A 49 18.46 -13.42 -11.97
N LEU A 50 19.73 -13.83 -12.08
CA LEU A 50 20.65 -13.47 -13.15
C LEU A 50 20.86 -14.68 -14.07
N ASP A 51 20.58 -14.49 -15.35
CA ASP A 51 20.99 -15.41 -16.43
C ASP A 51 22.02 -14.70 -17.33
N ILE A 52 23.07 -15.39 -17.75
CA ILE A 52 24.11 -14.87 -18.65
C ILE A 52 24.25 -15.84 -19.81
N VAL A 53 23.89 -15.37 -21.01
CA VAL A 53 24.07 -16.11 -22.27
C VAL A 53 25.22 -15.47 -23.05
N VAL A 54 26.30 -16.21 -23.20
CA VAL A 54 27.56 -15.71 -23.74
C VAL A 54 27.68 -16.06 -25.22
N LYS A 55 27.77 -15.04 -26.09
CA LYS A 55 27.90 -15.20 -27.55
C LYS A 55 29.37 -15.28 -27.98
N GLU A 56 30.24 -14.52 -27.33
CA GLU A 56 31.70 -14.45 -27.52
C GLU A 56 32.40 -14.48 -26.16
N GLU A 57 33.73 -14.45 -26.06
CA GLU A 57 34.42 -14.36 -24.76
C GLU A 57 33.87 -13.18 -23.93
N PHE A 58 33.44 -13.40 -22.68
CA PHE A 58 32.84 -12.37 -21.82
C PHE A 58 33.55 -12.30 -20.46
N GLU A 59 34.21 -11.17 -20.21
CA GLU A 59 34.90 -10.87 -18.94
C GLU A 59 34.14 -9.81 -18.16
N TYR A 60 33.92 -10.05 -16.87
CA TYR A 60 33.21 -9.13 -15.99
C TYR A 60 33.68 -9.24 -14.53
N TYR A 61 33.49 -8.16 -13.79
CA TYR A 61 33.51 -8.16 -12.32
C TYR A 61 32.09 -8.38 -11.80
N LEU A 62 31.95 -9.22 -10.79
CA LEU A 62 30.71 -9.37 -10.01
C LEU A 62 31.00 -9.01 -8.55
N LEU A 63 30.50 -7.85 -8.13
CA LEU A 63 30.77 -7.26 -6.83
C LEU A 63 29.54 -7.40 -5.94
N PHE A 64 29.62 -8.30 -4.95
CA PHE A 64 28.60 -8.45 -3.93
C PHE A 64 28.80 -7.48 -2.79
N TYR A 65 27.69 -6.90 -2.31
CA TYR A 65 27.71 -6.05 -1.14
C TYR A 65 26.47 -6.25 -0.28
N ARG A 66 26.63 -6.00 1.02
CA ARG A 66 25.52 -5.91 1.96
C ARG A 66 25.47 -4.48 2.46
N ALA A 67 24.42 -3.76 2.10
CA ALA A 67 24.10 -2.49 2.72
C ALA A 67 23.59 -2.77 4.15
N VAL A 68 24.46 -2.60 5.14
CA VAL A 68 24.07 -2.63 6.56
C VAL A 68 23.72 -1.21 6.97
N ASN A 69 22.55 -1.05 7.58
CA ASN A 69 22.11 0.24 8.08
C ASN A 69 22.82 0.56 9.40
N ALA A 70 24.03 1.15 9.31
CA ALA A 70 24.73 1.64 10.51
C ALA A 70 23.97 2.85 11.09
N LEU A 71 23.58 2.73 12.37
CA LEU A 71 22.98 3.78 13.20
C LEU A 71 24.08 4.64 13.86
N PRO A 72 23.77 5.89 14.25
CA PRO A 72 22.51 6.61 14.04
C PRO A 72 22.52 7.40 12.72
N ARG A 73 21.46 7.26 11.92
CA ARG A 73 21.29 8.01 10.66
C ARG A 73 20.51 9.30 10.89
N GLY A 74 20.85 10.36 10.16
CA GLY A 74 19.92 11.46 9.94
C GLY A 74 18.69 10.96 9.17
N LYS A 75 17.48 11.22 9.68
CA LYS A 75 16.19 10.69 9.16
C LYS A 75 16.00 10.93 7.65
N LYS A 76 16.53 12.03 7.10
CA LYS A 76 16.50 12.35 5.65
C LYS A 76 17.16 11.27 4.78
N LEU A 77 18.31 10.74 5.20
CA LEU A 77 18.97 9.66 4.46
C LEU A 77 18.20 8.34 4.60
N ALA A 78 17.60 8.08 5.76
CA ALA A 78 16.74 6.91 5.95
C ALA A 78 15.49 6.98 5.06
N LEU A 79 14.81 8.13 5.02
CA LEU A 79 13.64 8.37 4.18
C LEU A 79 13.97 8.31 2.69
N LEU A 80 15.06 8.94 2.23
CA LEU A 80 15.53 8.83 0.85
C LEU A 80 15.90 7.39 0.47
N MET A 81 16.49 6.63 1.39
CA MET A 81 16.77 5.21 1.19
C MET A 81 15.50 4.35 1.17
N GLU A 82 14.44 4.73 1.89
CA GLU A 82 13.13 4.04 1.87
C GLU A 82 12.26 4.40 0.66
N LEU A 83 12.30 5.66 0.21
CA LEU A 83 11.54 6.16 -0.94
C LEU A 83 12.13 5.66 -2.27
N ASN A 84 13.45 5.71 -2.41
CA ASN A 84 14.13 5.36 -3.66
C ASN A 84 14.66 3.92 -3.67
N LYS A 85 14.76 3.25 -2.51
CA LYS A 85 15.35 1.91 -2.31
C LYS A 85 16.48 1.58 -3.32
N PRO A 86 17.52 2.43 -3.43
CA PRO A 86 18.47 2.39 -4.54
C PRO A 86 19.22 1.06 -4.65
N PHE A 87 19.40 0.36 -3.53
CA PHE A 87 20.06 -0.95 -3.44
C PHE A 87 19.14 -2.15 -3.74
N SER A 88 17.88 -1.88 -4.07
CA SER A 88 16.91 -2.87 -4.57
C SER A 88 16.47 -2.57 -5.99
N LEU A 89 16.82 -1.41 -6.55
CA LEU A 89 16.49 -1.06 -7.94
C LEU A 89 17.27 -1.93 -8.92
N GLN A 90 16.66 -2.21 -10.05
CA GLN A 90 17.30 -2.83 -11.20
C GLN A 90 17.59 -1.75 -12.24
N TYR A 91 18.83 -1.73 -12.72
CA TYR A 91 19.22 -0.88 -13.84
C TYR A 91 20.39 -1.51 -14.59
N GLY A 92 20.50 -1.16 -15.87
CA GLY A 92 21.61 -1.54 -16.72
C GLY A 92 21.96 -0.36 -17.62
N PHE A 93 23.22 0.06 -17.63
CA PHE A 93 23.66 1.18 -18.47
C PHE A 93 25.13 1.09 -18.85
N LYS A 94 25.52 1.88 -19.85
CA LYS A 94 26.90 2.09 -20.23
C LYS A 94 27.39 3.40 -19.56
N PRO A 95 28.38 3.37 -18.66
CA PRO A 95 28.87 4.58 -18.00
C PRO A 95 29.54 5.53 -19.01
N GLN A 96 29.41 6.85 -18.79
CA GLN A 96 30.09 7.89 -19.57
C GLN A 96 31.60 7.85 -19.36
N GLU A 97 32.04 7.59 -18.13
CA GLU A 97 33.43 7.44 -17.75
C GLU A 97 33.70 6.02 -17.21
N PRO A 98 33.80 5.02 -18.11
CA PRO A 98 33.89 3.63 -17.69
C PRO A 98 35.19 3.31 -16.95
N LEU A 99 36.31 3.95 -17.36
CA LEU A 99 37.62 3.70 -16.75
C LEU A 99 37.71 4.21 -15.31
N SER A 100 36.97 5.27 -14.97
CA SER A 100 36.88 5.80 -13.60
C SER A 100 36.31 4.75 -12.64
N LEU A 101 35.26 4.03 -13.07
CA LEU A 101 34.68 2.91 -12.32
C LEU A 101 35.60 1.69 -12.27
N LEU A 102 36.20 1.33 -13.40
CA LEU A 102 37.12 0.19 -13.50
C LEU A 102 38.36 0.37 -12.60
N ARG A 103 38.84 1.60 -12.43
CA ARG A 103 39.95 1.92 -11.52
C ARG A 103 39.62 1.55 -10.06
N TYR A 104 38.39 1.81 -9.61
CA TYR A 104 37.98 1.42 -8.26
C TYR A 104 37.83 -0.09 -8.13
N LEU A 105 37.24 -0.77 -9.13
CA LEU A 105 37.09 -2.24 -9.14
C LEU A 105 38.44 -2.96 -9.08
N THR A 106 39.37 -2.59 -9.97
CA THR A 106 40.73 -3.14 -10.00
C THR A 106 41.52 -2.80 -8.73
N GLY A 107 41.30 -1.61 -8.17
CA GLY A 107 41.87 -1.22 -6.88
C GLY A 107 41.35 -2.06 -5.72
N MET A 108 40.04 -2.32 -5.68
CA MET A 108 39.42 -3.20 -4.68
C MET A 108 39.95 -4.62 -4.80
N GLU A 109 39.99 -5.18 -6.02
CA GLU A 109 40.52 -6.53 -6.27
C GLU A 109 41.96 -6.68 -5.77
N LYS A 110 42.87 -5.77 -6.16
CA LYS A 110 44.28 -5.79 -5.74
C LYS A 110 44.45 -5.82 -4.22
N VAL A 111 43.64 -5.03 -3.52
CA VAL A 111 43.66 -4.96 -2.05
C VAL A 111 42.98 -6.19 -1.44
N TRP A 112 41.93 -6.70 -2.05
CA TRP A 112 41.15 -7.84 -1.58
C TRP A 112 41.95 -9.14 -1.54
N VAL A 113 42.82 -9.38 -2.53
CA VAL A 113 43.66 -10.60 -2.62
C VAL A 113 44.54 -10.80 -1.39
N HIS A 114 44.94 -9.73 -0.69
CA HIS A 114 45.80 -9.77 0.49
C HIS A 114 45.12 -9.27 1.76
N ALA A 115 43.77 -9.24 1.80
CA ALA A 115 43.06 -8.41 2.76
C ALA A 115 43.10 -8.93 4.22
N ARG A 116 43.77 -8.18 5.11
CA ARG A 116 43.56 -8.24 6.57
C ARG A 116 42.56 -7.14 6.98
N GLU A 117 42.38 -6.92 8.27
CA GLU A 117 41.33 -5.99 8.77
C GLU A 117 41.45 -4.56 8.21
N LEU A 118 42.68 -4.05 8.08
CA LEU A 118 42.93 -2.68 7.62
C LEU A 118 42.76 -2.55 6.09
N GLU A 119 43.13 -3.59 5.34
CA GLU A 119 42.88 -3.68 3.90
C GLU A 119 41.37 -3.80 3.61
N ARG A 120 40.60 -4.49 4.45
CA ARG A 120 39.12 -4.52 4.34
C ARG A 120 38.52 -3.13 4.54
N PHE A 121 39.07 -2.32 5.43
CA PHE A 121 38.67 -0.92 5.57
C PHE A 121 38.98 -0.09 4.32
N LYS A 122 40.18 -0.27 3.74
CA LYS A 122 40.55 0.37 2.47
C LYS A 122 39.61 -0.04 1.32
N VAL A 123 39.23 -1.31 1.24
CA VAL A 123 38.25 -1.79 0.24
C VAL A 123 36.90 -1.12 0.44
N LYS A 124 36.42 -0.95 1.69
CA LYS A 124 35.18 -0.19 1.96
C LYS A 124 35.25 1.26 1.48
N GLY A 125 36.40 1.93 1.69
CA GLY A 125 36.61 3.29 1.18
C GLY A 125 36.54 3.36 -0.34
N LEU A 126 37.25 2.46 -1.03
CA LEU A 126 37.20 2.34 -2.50
C LEU A 126 35.80 2.00 -3.01
N PHE A 127 35.06 1.15 -2.29
CA PHE A 127 33.68 0.81 -2.61
C PHE A 127 32.75 2.03 -2.54
N TYR A 128 32.87 2.87 -1.50
CA TYR A 128 32.07 4.09 -1.42
C TYR A 128 32.37 5.08 -2.54
N GLN A 129 33.64 5.20 -2.94
CA GLN A 129 34.03 6.01 -4.09
C GLN A 129 33.45 5.44 -5.40
N PHE A 130 33.49 4.13 -5.58
CA PHE A 130 32.85 3.45 -6.71
C PHE A 130 31.35 3.73 -6.77
N VAL A 131 30.62 3.57 -5.66
CA VAL A 131 29.17 3.78 -5.60
C VAL A 131 28.82 5.24 -5.88
N HIS A 132 29.54 6.19 -5.30
CA HIS A 132 29.33 7.62 -5.56
C HIS A 132 29.48 7.94 -7.05
N GLU A 133 30.59 7.52 -7.65
CA GLU A 133 30.88 7.73 -9.08
C GLU A 133 29.79 7.10 -9.97
N LEU A 134 29.40 5.86 -9.65
CA LEU A 134 28.37 5.14 -10.40
C LEU A 134 27.02 5.86 -10.36
N LEU A 135 26.59 6.31 -9.17
CA LEU A 135 25.31 6.99 -8.99
C LEU A 135 25.30 8.36 -9.68
N TRP A 136 26.40 9.10 -9.64
CA TRP A 136 26.53 10.35 -10.37
C TRP A 136 26.42 10.16 -11.90
N GLN A 137 27.07 9.12 -12.43
CA GLN A 137 26.95 8.78 -13.86
C GLN A 137 25.57 8.23 -14.25
N LEU A 138 24.86 7.59 -13.33
CA LEU A 138 23.49 7.11 -13.54
C LEU A 138 22.50 8.28 -13.63
N ASP A 139 22.60 9.24 -12.69
CA ASP A 139 21.73 10.42 -12.62
C ASP A 139 21.95 11.37 -13.80
N SER A 140 23.20 11.68 -14.12
CA SER A 140 23.56 12.57 -15.25
C SER A 140 23.13 12.03 -16.62
N GLN A 141 22.94 10.72 -16.76
CA GLN A 141 22.48 10.07 -17.99
C GLN A 141 20.96 9.86 -18.03
N GLY A 142 20.24 10.17 -16.96
CA GLY A 142 18.79 9.94 -16.88
C GLY A 142 18.40 8.48 -17.11
N VAL A 143 19.24 7.53 -16.67
CA VAL A 143 19.01 6.10 -16.88
C VAL A 143 17.75 5.66 -16.16
N GLU A 144 16.85 5.00 -16.87
CA GLU A 144 15.65 4.42 -16.28
C GLU A 144 16.01 3.35 -15.25
N THR A 145 15.48 3.52 -14.04
CA THR A 145 15.58 2.52 -12.98
C THR A 145 14.26 1.79 -12.82
N HIS A 146 14.28 0.48 -12.82
CA HIS A 146 13.09 -0.34 -12.64
C HIS A 146 13.01 -0.85 -11.20
N LYS A 147 11.81 -0.79 -10.61
CA LYS A 147 11.55 -1.47 -9.34
C LYS A 147 11.42 -2.98 -9.61
N PRO A 148 12.01 -3.84 -8.76
CA PRO A 148 11.78 -5.28 -8.85
C PRO A 148 10.29 -5.59 -8.82
N ASN A 149 9.83 -6.46 -9.72
CA ASN A 149 8.46 -6.94 -9.70
C ASN A 149 8.30 -7.96 -8.57
N LEU A 150 7.88 -7.47 -7.39
CA LEU A 150 7.59 -8.25 -6.19
C LEU A 150 6.73 -9.48 -6.46
N VAL A 151 5.68 -9.30 -7.27
CA VAL A 151 4.72 -10.37 -7.57
C VAL A 151 5.36 -11.44 -8.45
N SER A 152 6.18 -11.05 -9.43
CA SER A 152 6.93 -11.99 -10.26
C SER A 152 7.95 -12.79 -9.45
N GLN A 153 8.63 -12.16 -8.49
CA GLN A 153 9.54 -12.85 -7.57
C GLN A 153 8.79 -13.85 -6.68
N ALA A 154 7.64 -13.45 -6.13
CA ALA A 154 6.80 -14.32 -5.32
C ALA A 154 6.20 -15.49 -6.11
N ILE A 155 5.74 -15.26 -7.35
CA ILE A 155 5.24 -16.33 -8.23
C ILE A 155 6.36 -17.35 -8.49
N ARG A 156 7.57 -16.89 -8.85
CA ARG A 156 8.71 -17.78 -9.08
C ARG A 156 9.06 -18.59 -7.85
N TYR A 157 9.15 -17.95 -6.69
CA TYR A 157 9.43 -18.64 -5.43
C TYR A 157 8.38 -19.72 -5.14
N ILE A 158 7.09 -19.39 -5.30
CA ILE A 158 6.00 -20.34 -5.12
C ILE A 158 6.13 -21.51 -6.12
N GLN A 159 6.43 -21.25 -7.39
CA GLN A 159 6.57 -22.29 -8.41
C GLN A 159 7.80 -23.20 -8.19
N GLN A 160 8.87 -22.69 -7.58
CA GLN A 160 10.08 -23.49 -7.30
C GLN A 160 9.94 -24.31 -6.02
N HIS A 161 9.22 -23.78 -5.03
CA HIS A 161 9.12 -24.37 -3.69
C HIS A 161 7.70 -24.88 -3.35
N TYR A 162 6.84 -25.11 -4.36
CA TYR A 162 5.44 -25.48 -4.10
C TYR A 162 5.30 -26.79 -3.32
N GLN A 163 6.27 -27.70 -3.41
CA GLN A 163 6.28 -28.99 -2.73
C GLN A 163 6.61 -28.86 -1.22
N GLU A 164 7.22 -27.75 -0.82
CA GLU A 164 7.68 -27.52 0.54
C GLU A 164 6.58 -26.91 1.42
N SER A 165 6.74 -26.99 2.74
CA SER A 165 5.84 -26.30 3.69
C SER A 165 6.14 -24.80 3.73
N ILE A 166 5.62 -24.04 2.76
CA ILE A 166 5.81 -22.59 2.69
C ILE A 166 4.64 -21.84 3.35
N SER A 167 4.95 -20.78 4.10
CA SER A 167 4.00 -19.85 4.71
C SER A 167 4.11 -18.47 4.07
N LEU A 168 3.14 -17.59 4.31
CA LEU A 168 3.23 -16.22 3.81
C LEU A 168 4.44 -15.49 4.40
N ASP A 169 4.73 -15.73 5.68
CA ASP A 169 5.86 -15.15 6.38
C ASP A 169 7.19 -15.63 5.80
N SER A 170 7.33 -16.92 5.45
CA SER A 170 8.56 -17.44 4.86
C SER A 170 8.81 -16.88 3.46
N ILE A 171 7.76 -16.69 2.65
CA ILE A 171 7.88 -16.04 1.34
C ILE A 171 8.29 -14.56 1.52
N ALA A 172 7.67 -13.86 2.47
CA ALA A 172 7.95 -12.46 2.74
C ALA A 172 9.38 -12.24 3.24
N GLU A 173 9.84 -13.08 4.18
CA GLU A 173 11.19 -13.05 4.74
C GLU A 173 12.24 -13.32 3.65
N GLN A 174 12.03 -14.34 2.82
CA GLN A 174 12.96 -14.70 1.75
C GLN A 174 13.14 -13.55 0.75
N LEU A 175 12.05 -12.85 0.43
CA LEU A 175 12.05 -11.72 -0.50
C LEU A 175 12.43 -10.38 0.18
N ASN A 176 12.61 -10.35 1.50
CA ASN A 176 12.85 -9.14 2.31
C ASN A 176 11.72 -8.09 2.21
N TYR A 177 10.46 -8.54 2.22
CA TYR A 177 9.26 -7.69 2.29
C TYR A 177 8.43 -8.00 3.53
N SER A 178 7.56 -7.08 3.93
CA SER A 178 6.60 -7.38 4.99
C SER A 178 5.49 -8.31 4.46
N PRO A 179 4.99 -9.27 5.27
CA PRO A 179 3.90 -10.18 4.87
C PRO A 179 2.65 -9.44 4.38
N ARG A 180 2.32 -8.31 5.05
CA ARG A 180 1.20 -7.45 4.68
C ARG A 180 1.40 -6.81 3.29
N HIS A 181 2.58 -6.25 3.02
CA HIS A 181 2.86 -5.63 1.73
C HIS A 181 2.87 -6.64 0.59
N LEU A 182 3.46 -7.83 0.81
CA LEU A 182 3.42 -8.94 -0.14
C LEU A 182 1.98 -9.35 -0.44
N SER A 183 1.16 -9.60 0.59
CA SER A 183 -0.23 -10.05 0.40
C SER A 183 -1.08 -9.04 -0.35
N MET A 184 -1.02 -7.75 0.02
CA MET A 184 -1.77 -6.69 -0.64
C MET A 184 -1.37 -6.54 -2.11
N THR A 185 -0.06 -6.44 -2.38
CA THR A 185 0.46 -6.21 -3.74
C THR A 185 0.21 -7.42 -4.65
N PHE A 186 0.42 -8.63 -4.13
CA PHE A 186 0.19 -9.87 -4.86
C PHE A 186 -1.29 -10.06 -5.21
N LYS A 187 -2.20 -9.77 -4.27
CA LYS A 187 -3.65 -9.83 -4.53
C LYS A 187 -4.12 -8.78 -5.53
N ALA A 188 -3.58 -7.56 -5.45
CA ALA A 188 -3.90 -6.49 -6.39
C ALA A 188 -3.55 -6.87 -7.85
N GLN A 189 -2.43 -7.55 -8.07
CA GLN A 189 -1.96 -7.91 -9.42
C GLN A 189 -2.47 -9.27 -9.93
N THR A 190 -2.61 -10.27 -9.05
CA THR A 190 -2.98 -11.65 -9.46
C THR A 190 -4.44 -12.01 -9.19
N GLY A 191 -5.18 -11.19 -8.43
CA GLY A 191 -6.54 -11.47 -7.98
C GLY A 191 -6.64 -12.50 -6.84
N ALA A 192 -5.54 -13.14 -6.43
CA ALA A 192 -5.49 -14.15 -5.39
C ALA A 192 -4.43 -13.82 -4.32
N SER A 193 -4.56 -14.34 -3.10
CA SER A 193 -3.47 -14.23 -2.12
C SER A 193 -2.29 -15.13 -2.51
N PRO A 194 -1.05 -14.88 -2.02
CA PRO A 194 0.09 -15.76 -2.29
C PRO A 194 -0.17 -17.23 -1.91
N ILE A 195 -0.89 -17.48 -0.82
CA ILE A 195 -1.25 -18.83 -0.37
C ILE A 195 -2.34 -19.46 -1.25
N ASP A 196 -3.34 -18.68 -1.68
CA ASP A 196 -4.34 -19.17 -2.62
C ASP A 196 -3.71 -19.51 -3.98
N TYR A 197 -2.74 -18.72 -4.44
CA TYR A 197 -1.98 -18.99 -5.65
C TYR A 197 -1.13 -20.27 -5.53
N LEU A 198 -0.45 -20.48 -4.40
CA LEU A 198 0.22 -21.74 -4.10
C LEU A 198 -0.75 -22.93 -4.17
N ILE A 199 -1.94 -22.82 -3.59
CA ILE A 199 -2.96 -23.87 -3.66
C ILE A 199 -3.31 -24.16 -5.13
N GLN A 200 -3.50 -23.15 -5.96
CA GLN A 200 -3.79 -23.33 -7.38
C GLN A 200 -2.66 -24.06 -8.12
N VAL A 201 -1.40 -23.69 -7.87
CA VAL A 201 -0.22 -24.36 -8.44
C VAL A 201 -0.19 -25.83 -8.04
N ARG A 202 -0.32 -26.14 -6.74
CA ARG A 202 -0.36 -27.51 -6.23
C ARG A 202 -1.49 -28.33 -6.86
N LEU A 203 -2.67 -27.75 -6.98
CA LEU A 203 -3.81 -28.42 -7.59
C LEU A 203 -3.66 -28.62 -9.10
N SER A 204 -2.95 -27.73 -9.79
CA SER A 204 -2.60 -27.91 -11.21
C SER A 204 -1.76 -29.17 -11.41
N HIS A 205 -0.65 -29.29 -10.67
CA HIS A 205 0.20 -30.50 -10.69
C HIS A 205 -0.57 -31.75 -10.23
N ALA A 206 -1.44 -31.62 -9.23
CA ALA A 206 -2.26 -32.74 -8.77
C ALA A 206 -3.22 -33.23 -9.87
N LYS A 207 -3.86 -32.33 -10.63
CA LYS A 207 -4.73 -32.70 -11.75
C LYS A 207 -3.94 -33.45 -12.83
N GLU A 208 -2.75 -32.97 -13.16
CA GLU A 208 -1.87 -33.63 -14.12
C GLU A 208 -1.53 -35.06 -13.68
N LEU A 209 -1.01 -35.23 -12.46
CA LEU A 209 -0.67 -36.54 -11.91
C LEU A 209 -1.88 -37.49 -11.83
N LEU A 210 -3.07 -36.96 -11.52
CA LEU A 210 -4.31 -37.74 -11.50
C LEU A 210 -4.71 -38.27 -12.88
N LEU A 211 -4.35 -37.57 -13.96
CA LEU A 211 -4.70 -37.93 -15.33
C LEU A 211 -3.63 -38.81 -15.99
N THR A 212 -2.35 -38.55 -15.72
CA THR A 212 -1.22 -39.20 -16.39
C THR A 212 -0.74 -40.46 -15.68
N THR A 213 -1.05 -40.65 -14.40
CA THR A 213 -0.51 -41.76 -13.59
C THR A 213 -1.58 -42.59 -12.86
N ASP A 214 -1.16 -43.75 -12.34
CA ASP A 214 -1.92 -44.60 -11.41
C ASP A 214 -1.54 -44.37 -9.92
N ALA A 215 -0.76 -43.33 -9.61
CA ALA A 215 -0.26 -43.07 -8.26
C ALA A 215 -1.39 -42.99 -7.22
N THR A 216 -1.13 -43.39 -5.98
CA THR A 216 -2.15 -43.32 -4.94
C THR A 216 -2.41 -41.87 -4.53
N LEU A 217 -3.58 -41.58 -3.95
CA LEU A 217 -3.87 -40.21 -3.45
C LEU A 217 -2.89 -39.76 -2.37
N ARG A 218 -2.30 -40.71 -1.64
CA ARG A 218 -1.26 -40.42 -0.65
C ARG A 218 0.01 -39.91 -1.33
N ASP A 219 0.45 -40.60 -2.38
CA ASP A 219 1.67 -40.25 -3.11
C ASP A 219 1.49 -38.91 -3.82
N ILE A 220 0.33 -38.70 -4.46
CA ILE A 220 0.03 -37.41 -5.12
C ILE A 220 -0.05 -36.27 -4.11
N ALA A 221 -0.66 -36.48 -2.94
CA ALA A 221 -0.73 -35.46 -1.90
C ALA A 221 0.67 -35.08 -1.42
N ALA A 222 1.53 -36.07 -1.15
CA ALA A 222 2.91 -35.84 -0.74
C ALA A 222 3.73 -35.10 -1.82
N GLU A 223 3.60 -35.52 -3.09
CA GLU A 223 4.32 -34.94 -4.22
C GLU A 223 3.98 -33.47 -4.47
N VAL A 224 2.73 -33.07 -4.21
CA VAL A 224 2.29 -31.67 -4.39
C VAL A 224 2.39 -30.85 -3.10
N GLY A 225 2.97 -31.38 -2.02
CA GLY A 225 3.28 -30.64 -0.79
C GLY A 225 2.18 -30.62 0.27
N TYR A 226 1.28 -31.62 0.29
CA TYR A 226 0.34 -31.85 1.38
C TYR A 226 0.72 -33.08 2.23
N SER A 227 0.86 -32.87 3.54
CA SER A 227 1.12 -33.96 4.50
C SER A 227 -0.13 -34.80 4.81
N ASP A 228 -1.32 -34.19 4.72
CA ASP A 228 -2.60 -34.84 5.02
C ASP A 228 -3.45 -35.03 3.74
N VAL A 229 -3.70 -36.29 3.41
CA VAL A 229 -4.51 -36.73 2.25
C VAL A 229 -5.97 -36.29 2.36
N TYR A 230 -6.53 -36.27 3.57
CA TYR A 230 -7.91 -35.82 3.81
C TYR A 230 -8.03 -34.32 3.62
N TYR A 231 -7.05 -33.55 4.09
CA TYR A 231 -6.97 -32.12 3.83
C TYR A 231 -6.83 -31.82 2.34
N PHE A 232 -5.90 -32.48 1.65
CA PHE A 232 -5.74 -32.39 0.19
C PHE A 232 -7.05 -32.65 -0.54
N SER A 233 -7.75 -33.74 -0.20
CA SER A 233 -9.01 -34.11 -0.87
C SER A 233 -10.11 -33.07 -0.70
N ARG A 234 -10.20 -32.44 0.49
CA ARG A 234 -11.14 -31.34 0.75
C ARG A 234 -10.80 -30.09 -0.05
N VAL A 235 -9.53 -29.70 -0.07
CA VAL A 235 -9.05 -28.54 -0.84
C VAL A 235 -9.28 -28.76 -2.34
N PHE A 236 -8.97 -29.95 -2.85
CA PHE A 236 -9.21 -30.32 -4.25
C PHE A 236 -10.70 -30.22 -4.61
N LYS A 237 -11.59 -30.79 -3.78
CA LYS A 237 -13.05 -30.72 -4.00
C LYS A 237 -13.57 -29.29 -3.94
N LYS A 238 -13.05 -28.47 -3.03
CA LYS A 238 -13.42 -27.04 -2.90
C LYS A 238 -13.10 -26.24 -4.17
N HIS A 239 -11.93 -26.48 -4.78
CA HIS A 239 -11.46 -25.70 -5.94
C HIS A 239 -11.86 -26.28 -7.31
N THR A 240 -12.20 -27.56 -7.39
CA THR A 240 -12.54 -28.23 -8.67
C THR A 240 -13.99 -28.70 -8.75
N SER A 241 -14.75 -28.58 -7.65
CA SER A 241 -16.10 -29.12 -7.47
C SER A 241 -16.20 -30.65 -7.57
N LEU A 242 -15.08 -31.36 -7.78
CA LEU A 242 -15.01 -32.81 -7.93
C LEU A 242 -14.03 -33.39 -6.91
N SER A 243 -14.29 -34.61 -6.41
CA SER A 243 -13.28 -35.31 -5.63
C SER A 243 -12.12 -35.77 -6.54
N PRO A 244 -10.88 -35.90 -6.02
CA PRO A 244 -9.73 -36.39 -6.79
C PRO A 244 -10.00 -37.69 -7.54
N VAL A 245 -10.69 -38.63 -6.89
CA VAL A 245 -11.09 -39.93 -7.48
C VAL A 245 -12.05 -39.73 -8.63
N ARG A 246 -13.09 -38.91 -8.45
CA ARG A 246 -14.09 -38.65 -9.51
C ARG A 246 -13.46 -37.91 -10.69
N PHE A 247 -12.55 -36.97 -10.42
CA PHE A 247 -11.78 -36.26 -11.44
C PHE A 247 -10.95 -37.22 -12.30
N ARG A 248 -10.21 -38.15 -11.66
CA ARG A 248 -9.45 -39.21 -12.36
C ARG A 248 -10.35 -40.09 -13.23
N THR A 249 -11.47 -40.57 -12.71
CA THR A 249 -12.39 -41.44 -13.45
C THR A 249 -12.96 -40.76 -14.69
N LEU A 250 -13.40 -39.50 -14.56
CA LEU A 250 -13.93 -38.73 -15.69
C LEU A 250 -12.87 -38.40 -16.74
N GLY A 251 -11.64 -38.08 -16.29
CA GLY A 251 -10.51 -37.82 -17.18
C GLY A 251 -10.14 -39.04 -18.03
N ARG A 252 -10.08 -40.23 -17.43
CA ARG A 252 -9.83 -41.49 -18.16
C ARG A 252 -10.91 -41.80 -19.18
N GLN A 253 -12.18 -41.54 -18.85
CA GLN A 253 -13.29 -41.74 -19.77
C GLN A 253 -13.24 -40.78 -20.98
N ARG A 254 -12.75 -39.55 -20.80
CA ARG A 254 -12.55 -38.59 -21.90
C ARG A 254 -11.38 -38.95 -22.81
N GLY A 255 -10.22 -39.32 -22.26
CA GLY A 255 -9.08 -39.76 -23.09
C GLY A 255 -9.41 -41.00 -23.93
N LEU A 256 -10.15 -41.97 -23.36
CA LEU A 256 -10.63 -43.15 -24.09
C LEU A 256 -11.67 -42.83 -25.19
N ALA A 257 -12.33 -41.67 -25.13
CA ALA A 257 -13.28 -41.22 -26.14
C ALA A 257 -12.60 -40.44 -27.29
N GLU A 258 -11.51 -39.72 -27.01
CA GLU A 258 -10.70 -39.02 -28.02
C GLU A 258 -9.86 -40.00 -28.87
N ASP A 259 -9.39 -41.11 -28.30
CA ASP A 259 -8.64 -42.17 -29.00
C ASP A 259 -9.52 -43.14 -29.82
N ARG A 260 -10.83 -42.88 -29.96
CA ARG A 260 -11.76 -43.73 -30.72
C ARG A 260 -12.53 -42.92 -31.77
N PRO A 261 -12.11 -42.92 -33.05
CA PRO A 261 -12.79 -42.17 -34.12
C PRO A 261 -14.16 -42.75 -34.52
N PHE A 262 -14.66 -43.79 -33.87
CA PHE A 262 -15.89 -44.50 -34.24
C PHE A 262 -17.15 -44.13 -33.45
N ILE A 263 -17.12 -43.11 -32.57
CA ILE A 263 -18.33 -42.61 -31.90
C ILE A 263 -18.59 -41.15 -32.29
N LEU A 264 -18.65 -40.91 -33.59
CA LEU A 264 -19.27 -39.74 -34.20
C LEU A 264 -20.21 -40.20 -35.32
N SER A 265 -21.21 -41.01 -34.96
CA SER A 265 -22.41 -41.14 -35.78
C SER A 265 -23.61 -41.36 -34.87
N GLY A 266 -24.40 -40.29 -34.70
CA GLY A 266 -25.76 -40.44 -34.22
C GLY A 266 -26.54 -41.37 -35.16
N LEU A 267 -27.45 -42.13 -34.54
CA LEU A 267 -28.48 -43.00 -35.11
C LEU A 267 -28.06 -44.44 -35.42
N SER A 268 -28.56 -45.40 -34.63
CA SER A 268 -29.65 -46.29 -35.10
C SER A 268 -30.15 -47.25 -34.01
N ILE A 269 -31.45 -47.13 -33.71
CA ILE A 269 -32.43 -48.20 -33.43
C ILE A 269 -31.99 -49.32 -32.48
N GLY A 270 -32.41 -49.20 -31.22
CA GLY A 270 -32.36 -50.29 -30.25
C GLY A 270 -32.57 -49.78 -28.83
N THR A 271 -33.79 -49.91 -28.32
CA THR A 271 -34.15 -49.59 -26.93
C THR A 271 -33.33 -50.43 -25.94
N GLY A 272 -32.30 -49.82 -25.35
CA GLY A 272 -31.61 -50.33 -24.16
C GLY A 272 -32.07 -49.57 -22.93
N ARG A 273 -32.83 -50.23 -22.06
CA ARG A 273 -33.41 -49.71 -20.81
C ARG A 273 -32.43 -48.82 -20.02
N ARG A 274 -32.90 -47.63 -19.61
CA ARG A 274 -32.27 -46.83 -18.54
C ARG A 274 -32.13 -47.69 -17.27
N PRO A 275 -30.96 -47.82 -16.63
CA PRO A 275 -30.93 -48.23 -15.25
C PRO A 275 -31.47 -47.08 -14.40
N ARG A 276 -32.62 -47.31 -13.76
CA ARG A 276 -33.10 -46.47 -12.66
C ARG A 276 -32.24 -46.76 -11.44
N TYR A 277 -31.12 -46.08 -11.31
CA TYR A 277 -30.50 -45.85 -10.00
C TYR A 277 -29.95 -44.44 -9.97
N ILE A 278 -30.52 -43.63 -9.10
CA ILE A 278 -29.92 -42.39 -8.63
C ILE A 278 -28.67 -42.83 -7.86
N VAL A 279 -27.49 -42.62 -8.44
CA VAL A 279 -26.21 -42.75 -7.71
C VAL A 279 -25.99 -41.42 -6.99
N ASN A 280 -26.75 -41.22 -5.91
CA ASN A 280 -26.30 -40.43 -4.78
C ASN A 280 -25.76 -41.44 -3.78
N ASP A 281 -24.45 -41.50 -3.62
CA ASP A 281 -23.82 -42.27 -2.54
C ASP A 281 -22.68 -41.42 -1.98
N ASP A 282 -23.08 -40.44 -1.16
CA ASP A 282 -22.23 -39.88 -0.11
C ASP A 282 -22.29 -40.84 1.09
N ASP A 283 -21.12 -41.10 1.68
CA ASP A 283 -20.89 -41.49 3.08
C ASP A 283 -21.58 -42.75 3.65
N ASN A 284 -20.97 -43.92 3.43
CA ASN A 284 -20.53 -44.86 4.49
C ASN A 284 -20.09 -46.21 3.89
N HIS A 285 -18.77 -46.40 3.71
CA HIS A 285 -18.21 -47.72 3.35
C HIS A 285 -17.24 -48.24 4.42
N TYR A 286 -17.76 -48.49 5.63
CA TYR A 286 -17.16 -49.43 6.56
C TYR A 286 -18.05 -50.68 6.64
N ARG A 287 -17.73 -51.68 5.82
CA ARG A 287 -17.88 -53.14 6.11
C ARG A 287 -17.73 -53.95 4.83
N LEU A 288 -16.51 -54.37 4.52
CA LEU A 288 -16.29 -55.72 4.00
C LEU A 288 -14.82 -56.13 4.13
N LYS A 289 -14.47 -56.76 5.26
CA LYS A 289 -13.54 -57.91 5.28
C LYS A 289 -13.48 -58.52 6.68
N ARG A 290 -13.70 -59.83 6.70
CA ARG A 290 -13.63 -60.83 7.79
C ARG A 290 -14.94 -61.12 8.54
N GLY A 291 -15.38 -62.35 8.32
CA GLY A 291 -16.54 -62.97 8.93
C GLY A 291 -16.34 -63.32 10.40
N GLY A 292 -17.48 -63.56 11.04
CA GLY A 292 -17.62 -63.95 12.43
C GLY A 292 -19.10 -63.86 12.76
N SER A 293 -19.82 -64.97 12.59
CA SER A 293 -21.21 -65.12 12.99
C SER A 293 -21.34 -64.94 14.50
N ILE A 294 -21.98 -63.85 14.94
CA ILE A 294 -22.47 -63.73 16.31
C ILE A 294 -23.93 -63.28 16.27
N GLN A 295 -24.76 -64.10 16.92
CA GLN A 295 -26.21 -64.05 16.96
C GLN A 295 -26.77 -62.71 17.43
N MET A 296 -27.86 -62.29 16.79
CA MET A 296 -28.78 -61.28 17.29
C MET A 296 -29.32 -61.67 18.68
N LYS A 297 -29.02 -60.87 19.71
CA LYS A 297 -29.93 -60.67 20.84
C LYS A 297 -30.60 -59.30 20.73
N ARG A 298 -31.86 -59.37 20.35
CA ARG A 298 -32.92 -58.37 20.49
C ARG A 298 -33.05 -57.99 21.97
N ASN A 299 -33.01 -56.69 22.30
CA ASN A 299 -33.81 -56.06 23.37
C ASN A 299 -33.69 -54.53 23.37
N SER A 300 -34.73 -53.88 22.84
CA SER A 300 -35.57 -52.86 23.50
C SER A 300 -34.96 -51.84 24.49
N LYS A 301 -35.04 -50.56 24.08
CA LYS A 301 -35.33 -49.31 24.84
C LYS A 301 -34.30 -48.80 25.86
N SER A 302 -33.75 -47.61 25.58
CA SER A 302 -33.64 -46.52 26.57
C SER A 302 -33.26 -45.20 25.87
N SER A 303 -34.26 -44.41 25.46
CA SER A 303 -34.09 -43.00 25.04
C SER A 303 -34.63 -42.02 26.09
N MET A 304 -34.91 -42.50 27.31
CA MET A 304 -35.45 -41.68 28.42
C MET A 304 -34.41 -41.32 29.49
N ALA A 305 -33.22 -41.95 29.50
CA ALA A 305 -32.20 -41.67 30.52
C ALA A 305 -31.34 -40.43 30.20
N LEU A 306 -31.16 -40.09 28.92
CA LEU A 306 -30.34 -38.96 28.48
C LEU A 306 -31.07 -37.60 28.57
N VAL A 307 -32.40 -37.61 28.48
CA VAL A 307 -33.22 -36.40 28.66
C VAL A 307 -33.37 -36.06 30.15
N LEU A 308 -33.41 -37.06 31.04
CA LEU A 308 -33.49 -36.85 32.48
C LEU A 308 -32.17 -36.32 33.09
N LEU A 309 -31.02 -36.64 32.48
CA LEU A 309 -29.71 -36.14 32.93
C LEU A 309 -29.45 -34.67 32.55
N PHE A 310 -30.00 -34.20 31.43
CA PHE A 310 -29.87 -32.81 31.00
C PHE A 310 -30.83 -31.85 31.72
N THR A 311 -31.98 -32.34 32.19
CA THR A 311 -32.93 -31.51 32.97
C THR A 311 -32.53 -31.38 34.44
N LEU A 312 -31.79 -32.36 34.99
CA LEU A 312 -31.35 -32.34 36.40
C LEU A 312 -30.21 -31.34 36.66
N THR A 313 -29.34 -31.07 35.66
CA THR A 313 -28.26 -30.08 35.80
C THR A 313 -28.74 -28.63 35.67
N LEU A 314 -29.90 -28.39 35.03
CA LEU A 314 -30.49 -27.06 34.87
C LEU A 314 -31.33 -26.61 36.08
N LEU A 315 -31.70 -27.53 36.99
CA LEU A 315 -32.51 -27.25 38.19
C LEU A 315 -31.68 -26.97 39.46
N LEU A 316 -30.35 -27.12 39.43
CA LEU A 316 -29.46 -26.96 40.60
C LEU A 316 -28.73 -25.61 40.69
N SER A 317 -29.03 -24.65 39.79
CA SER A 317 -28.42 -23.30 39.78
C SER A 317 -29.38 -22.18 40.22
N ALA A 318 -30.58 -22.52 40.71
CA ALA A 318 -31.53 -21.53 41.19
C ALA A 318 -31.94 -21.85 42.64
N CYS A 319 -31.76 -20.85 43.52
CA CYS A 319 -32.20 -20.79 44.92
C CYS A 319 -31.27 -21.41 45.97
N SER A 320 -30.32 -20.59 46.46
CA SER A 320 -29.80 -20.67 47.82
C SER A 320 -29.97 -19.30 48.48
N THR A 321 -31.01 -19.16 49.30
CA THR A 321 -31.22 -18.03 50.21
C THR A 321 -31.65 -18.53 51.60
N GLY A 322 -30.99 -17.99 52.63
CA GLY A 322 -31.44 -17.90 54.03
C GLY A 322 -30.59 -18.72 55.02
N ALA A 323 -30.13 -18.23 56.18
CA ALA A 323 -30.33 -16.96 56.89
C ALA A 323 -29.35 -16.88 58.09
N GLY A 324 -29.10 -15.66 58.62
CA GLY A 324 -28.45 -15.48 59.93
C GLY A 324 -27.93 -14.06 60.22
N ASN A 325 -28.81 -13.20 60.78
CA ASN A 325 -28.66 -11.93 61.53
C ASN A 325 -27.28 -11.67 62.22
N THR A 326 -26.82 -10.42 62.49
CA THR A 326 -27.47 -9.26 63.14
C THR A 326 -26.62 -7.97 62.98
N VAL A 327 -27.25 -6.82 63.21
CA VAL A 327 -26.80 -5.41 63.01
C VAL A 327 -26.15 -4.77 64.25
N VAL A 328 -25.54 -3.58 64.03
CA VAL A 328 -25.16 -2.46 64.94
C VAL A 328 -23.68 -2.49 65.35
N GLY A 329 -22.83 -1.46 65.25
CA GLY A 329 -22.95 -0.03 64.96
C GLY A 329 -22.07 0.77 65.95
N GLY A 330 -21.18 1.64 65.46
CA GLY A 330 -20.72 2.86 66.17
C GLY A 330 -19.49 2.83 67.10
N ALA A 331 -18.48 3.62 66.70
CA ALA A 331 -17.58 4.49 67.47
C ALA A 331 -16.61 3.95 68.56
N GLY A 332 -15.33 4.37 68.45
CA GLY A 332 -14.37 4.39 69.57
C GLY A 332 -12.89 4.39 69.18
N SER A 333 -12.27 5.57 69.11
CA SER A 333 -10.82 5.80 69.36
C SER A 333 -10.43 5.29 70.77
N PRO A 334 -9.15 5.06 71.17
CA PRO A 334 -7.99 5.92 70.85
C PRO A 334 -6.58 5.29 70.79
N SER A 335 -5.62 6.18 70.50
CA SER A 335 -4.23 6.23 70.98
C SER A 335 -3.13 5.43 70.30
N GLY A 336 -2.12 6.18 69.86
CA GLY A 336 -0.74 5.93 70.28
C GLY A 336 0.34 6.12 69.22
N ASN A 337 0.95 7.32 69.19
CA ASN A 337 2.39 7.60 69.10
C ASN A 337 3.23 6.95 67.96
N THR A 338 4.16 7.60 67.26
CA THR A 338 5.03 8.75 67.54
C THR A 338 5.80 9.04 66.24
N GLY A 339 6.17 10.30 65.96
CA GLY A 339 7.12 10.61 64.88
C GLY A 339 7.07 12.05 64.41
N SER A 340 7.55 12.95 65.25
CA SER A 340 7.58 14.41 65.08
C SER A 340 8.73 14.92 64.21
N THR A 341 8.49 16.10 63.59
CA THR A 341 9.44 17.18 63.21
C THR A 341 10.36 16.88 62.02
N THR A 342 10.39 17.71 60.95
CA THR A 342 10.79 19.13 61.03
C THR A 342 10.27 19.93 59.83
N SER A 343 9.73 21.11 60.15
CA SER A 343 9.16 22.11 59.25
C SER A 343 10.23 22.89 58.47
N SER A 344 9.91 23.32 57.25
CA SER A 344 10.40 24.58 56.69
C SER A 344 9.42 25.07 55.62
N ASN A 345 8.88 26.25 55.85
CA ASN A 345 8.00 27.01 54.96
C ASN A 345 8.61 27.20 53.56
N ALA A 346 7.79 27.05 52.53
CA ALA A 346 7.99 27.73 51.25
C ALA A 346 6.61 28.18 50.72
N THR A 347 6.34 29.46 50.96
CA THR A 347 5.68 30.41 50.07
C THR A 347 4.59 29.87 49.13
N ASP A 348 3.36 30.30 49.43
CA ASP A 348 2.36 30.67 48.43
C ASP A 348 3.06 31.37 47.25
N ASN A 349 3.01 30.73 46.10
CA ASN A 349 3.17 31.39 44.83
C ASN A 349 1.92 31.06 44.03
N SER A 350 1.02 32.03 43.95
CA SER A 350 -0.17 32.02 43.12
C SER A 350 0.26 31.98 41.64
N GLY A 351 0.56 30.77 41.15
CA GLY A 351 0.54 30.49 39.72
C GLY A 351 -0.91 30.30 39.32
N THR A 352 -1.46 31.21 38.54
CA THR A 352 -2.68 30.97 37.76
C THR A 352 -2.54 29.62 37.07
N VAL A 353 -3.29 28.61 37.53
CA VAL A 353 -3.38 27.31 36.87
C VAL A 353 -3.87 27.59 35.46
N ALA A 354 -2.98 27.45 34.48
CA ALA A 354 -3.34 27.61 33.08
C ALA A 354 -4.46 26.60 32.80
N LYS A 355 -5.64 27.11 32.41
CA LYS A 355 -6.76 26.24 32.05
C LYS A 355 -6.30 25.37 30.88
N THR A 356 -6.43 24.05 31.01
CA THR A 356 -6.13 23.08 29.96
C THR A 356 -7.44 22.49 29.42
N ARG A 357 -7.35 21.83 28.27
CA ARG A 357 -8.44 21.07 27.66
C ARG A 357 -7.91 19.76 27.09
N THR A 358 -8.73 18.71 27.17
CA THR A 358 -8.38 17.39 26.68
C THR A 358 -8.79 17.22 25.23
N VAL A 359 -7.87 16.78 24.39
CA VAL A 359 -8.10 16.50 22.96
C VAL A 359 -7.74 15.05 22.67
N SER A 360 -8.62 14.36 21.94
CA SER A 360 -8.38 12.99 21.48
C SER A 360 -7.61 13.00 20.16
N THR A 361 -6.51 12.23 20.12
CA THR A 361 -5.63 12.07 18.95
C THR A 361 -5.38 10.58 18.70
N ILE A 362 -4.77 10.25 17.57
CA ILE A 362 -4.33 8.87 17.28
C ILE A 362 -3.34 8.31 18.32
N ASN A 363 -2.67 9.19 19.07
CA ASN A 363 -1.70 8.85 20.11
C ASN A 363 -2.33 8.88 21.52
N GLY A 364 -3.66 8.93 21.61
CA GLY A 364 -4.41 8.98 22.85
C GLY A 364 -4.91 10.38 23.20
N GLU A 365 -5.37 10.53 24.43
CA GLU A 365 -5.81 11.82 24.97
C GLU A 365 -4.61 12.65 25.41
N ILE A 366 -4.60 13.92 25.02
CA ILE A 366 -3.58 14.90 25.41
C ILE A 366 -4.22 16.11 26.04
N GLU A 367 -3.50 16.78 26.94
CA GLU A 367 -3.89 18.09 27.45
C GLU A 367 -3.19 19.20 26.66
N ILE A 368 -3.98 20.16 26.18
CA ILE A 368 -3.48 21.37 25.51
C ILE A 368 -3.94 22.63 26.25
N PRO A 369 -3.28 23.79 26.08
CA PRO A 369 -3.74 25.05 26.66
C PRO A 369 -5.16 25.41 26.18
N ALA A 370 -6.01 25.88 27.08
CA ALA A 370 -7.35 26.34 26.73
C ALA A 370 -7.35 27.60 25.84
N GLU A 371 -6.25 28.34 25.82
CA GLU A 371 -6.02 29.43 24.88
C GLU A 371 -4.57 29.35 24.41
N SER A 372 -4.36 28.81 23.21
CA SER A 372 -3.03 28.73 22.58
C SER A 372 -2.79 29.99 21.75
N LYS A 373 -1.63 30.62 21.92
CA LYS A 373 -1.25 31.89 21.29
C LYS A 373 -0.12 31.72 20.26
N ARG A 374 0.72 30.70 20.42
CA ARG A 374 1.91 30.45 19.59
C ARG A 374 1.80 29.06 18.98
N ILE A 375 0.96 28.97 17.96
CA ILE A 375 0.61 27.68 17.34
C ILE A 375 1.52 27.44 16.12
N ILE A 376 2.13 26.26 16.03
CA ILE A 376 2.78 25.78 14.81
C ILE A 376 1.86 24.79 14.11
N VAL A 377 1.75 24.91 12.79
CA VAL A 377 0.84 24.09 11.98
C VAL A 377 1.57 23.64 10.72
N ASP A 378 1.71 22.33 10.52
CA ASP A 378 2.40 21.81 9.33
C ASP A 378 1.48 21.39 8.17
N LEU A 379 0.30 20.83 8.45
CA LEU A 379 -0.64 20.32 7.44
C LEU A 379 -1.93 21.13 7.37
N TYR A 380 -2.63 21.31 8.50
CA TYR A 380 -3.99 21.83 8.55
C TYR A 380 -4.09 23.36 8.60
N LEU A 381 -3.23 24.07 7.86
CA LEU A 381 -3.14 25.53 7.97
C LEU A 381 -4.43 26.23 7.54
N GLY A 382 -5.04 25.82 6.43
CA GLY A 382 -6.29 26.42 5.95
C GLY A 382 -7.41 26.32 6.99
N SER A 383 -7.48 25.18 7.71
CA SER A 383 -8.45 24.95 8.78
C SER A 383 -8.22 25.86 10.00
N MET A 384 -6.97 26.16 10.33
CA MET A 384 -6.64 27.13 11.38
C MET A 384 -7.04 28.56 10.98
N ILE A 385 -6.72 28.96 9.76
CA ILE A 385 -7.08 30.29 9.25
C ILE A 385 -8.59 30.46 9.20
N ALA A 386 -9.34 29.43 8.78
CA ALA A 386 -10.80 29.42 8.79
C ALA A 386 -11.39 29.63 10.20
N LEU A 387 -10.71 29.14 11.24
CA LEU A 387 -11.06 29.34 12.66
C LEU A 387 -10.52 30.66 13.25
N GLY A 388 -9.93 31.52 12.42
CA GLY A 388 -9.36 32.80 12.82
C GLY A 388 -8.04 32.68 13.57
N ILE A 389 -7.26 31.63 13.30
CA ILE A 389 -5.94 31.38 13.91
C ILE A 389 -4.86 31.56 12.85
N THR A 390 -3.94 32.50 13.09
CA THR A 390 -2.68 32.64 12.35
C THR A 390 -1.57 31.94 13.15
N PRO A 391 -0.86 30.95 12.58
CA PRO A 391 0.24 30.29 13.27
C PRO A 391 1.47 31.20 13.38
N VAL A 392 2.39 30.86 14.27
CA VAL A 392 3.72 31.51 14.32
C VAL A 392 4.71 30.88 13.34
N GLY A 393 4.45 29.65 12.88
CA GLY A 393 5.31 28.98 11.91
C GLY A 393 4.62 27.85 11.15
N THR A 394 5.03 27.67 9.90
CA THR A 394 4.51 26.64 8.98
C THR A 394 5.54 26.30 7.88
N PRO A 395 5.47 25.13 7.22
CA PRO A 395 6.36 24.79 6.13
C PRO A 395 6.23 25.69 4.89
N GLU A 396 7.28 25.75 4.08
CA GLU A 396 7.36 26.63 2.91
C GLU A 396 6.21 26.46 1.90
N LEU A 397 5.75 25.22 1.68
CA LEU A 397 4.67 24.95 0.73
C LEU A 397 3.36 25.66 1.10
N ASN A 398 3.07 25.78 2.40
CA ASN A 398 1.88 26.46 2.91
C ASN A 398 1.99 27.97 2.75
N LEU A 399 3.21 28.52 2.90
CA LEU A 399 3.50 29.94 2.65
C LEU A 399 3.30 30.36 1.20
N LYS A 400 3.31 29.40 0.27
CA LYS A 400 3.06 29.61 -1.17
C LYS A 400 1.58 29.53 -1.55
N ASN A 401 0.69 29.15 -0.63
CA ASN A 401 -0.73 29.00 -0.96
C ASN A 401 -1.38 30.37 -1.25
N PRO A 402 -1.95 30.59 -2.45
CA PRO A 402 -2.49 31.88 -2.83
C PRO A 402 -3.82 32.22 -2.16
N TYR A 403 -4.56 31.25 -1.61
CA TYR A 403 -5.94 31.44 -1.14
C TYR A 403 -6.07 32.11 0.22
N TYR A 404 -4.98 32.26 0.96
CA TYR A 404 -4.97 32.90 2.27
C TYR A 404 -3.65 33.63 2.56
N LYS A 405 -2.97 34.09 1.50
CA LYS A 405 -1.64 34.72 1.59
C LYS A 405 -1.63 35.93 2.51
N GLU A 406 -2.72 36.68 2.56
CA GLU A 406 -2.92 37.83 3.44
C GLU A 406 -2.87 37.47 4.93
N PHE A 407 -3.23 36.24 5.30
CA PHE A 407 -3.18 35.75 6.68
C PHE A 407 -1.80 35.27 7.10
N LEU A 408 -0.84 35.19 6.16
CA LEU A 408 0.50 34.65 6.40
C LEU A 408 1.54 35.73 6.74
N GLN A 409 1.10 36.98 6.93
CA GLN A 409 2.00 38.06 7.31
C GLN A 409 2.62 37.78 8.69
N GLY A 410 3.95 37.67 8.74
CA GLY A 410 4.69 37.38 9.98
C GLY A 410 4.74 35.90 10.37
N VAL A 411 4.26 34.98 9.52
CA VAL A 411 4.40 33.54 9.74
C VAL A 411 5.77 33.08 9.28
N GLU A 412 6.51 32.39 10.16
CA GLU A 412 7.89 31.96 9.89
C GLU A 412 7.97 30.62 9.14
N ASN A 413 8.93 30.51 8.22
CA ASN A 413 9.21 29.27 7.49
C ASN A 413 10.01 28.30 8.37
N ILE A 414 9.40 27.21 8.80
CA ILE A 414 10.03 26.17 9.63
C ILE A 414 10.76 25.07 8.83
N GLY A 415 10.75 25.14 7.50
CA GLY A 415 11.41 24.19 6.60
C GLY A 415 10.47 23.67 5.51
N GLU A 416 10.90 22.59 4.86
CA GLU A 416 10.07 21.88 3.89
C GLU A 416 9.19 20.84 4.59
N TYR A 417 8.07 20.44 3.98
CA TYR A 417 7.16 19.45 4.57
C TYR A 417 7.88 18.12 4.91
N GLU A 418 8.84 17.70 4.07
CA GLU A 418 9.66 16.50 4.27
C GLU A 418 10.88 16.72 5.19
N ALA A 419 11.19 17.97 5.54
CA ALA A 419 12.41 18.34 6.25
C ALA A 419 12.20 19.56 7.18
N ILE A 420 11.24 19.43 8.11
CA ILE A 420 10.98 20.45 9.13
C ILE A 420 12.20 20.61 10.06
N SER A 421 12.62 21.85 10.30
CA SER A 421 13.71 22.19 11.22
C SER A 421 13.20 22.30 12.65
N LEU A 422 13.56 21.32 13.48
CA LEU A 422 13.24 21.34 14.91
C LEU A 422 13.85 22.53 15.65
N GLU A 423 15.01 23.02 15.20
CA GLU A 423 15.66 24.20 15.78
C GLU A 423 14.80 25.45 15.57
N LYS A 424 14.26 25.63 14.36
CA LYS A 424 13.35 26.74 14.07
C LYS A 424 12.05 26.61 14.85
N VAL A 425 11.47 25.41 14.92
CA VAL A 425 10.27 25.13 15.72
C VAL A 425 10.49 25.49 17.18
N LEU A 426 11.63 25.09 17.76
CA LEU A 426 11.99 25.42 19.15
C LEU A 426 12.21 26.94 19.35
N ALA A 427 12.89 27.60 18.42
CA ALA A 427 13.14 29.04 18.49
C ALA A 427 11.86 29.89 18.45
N LEU A 428 10.79 29.35 17.88
CA LEU A 428 9.47 29.99 17.87
C LEU A 428 8.69 29.80 19.17
N ASP A 429 9.21 29.09 20.17
CA ASP A 429 8.60 28.94 21.50
C ASP A 429 7.07 28.66 21.43
N PRO A 430 6.64 27.57 20.76
CA PRO A 430 5.23 27.29 20.57
C PRO A 430 4.56 26.81 21.86
N ASP A 431 3.28 27.11 22.04
CA ASP A 431 2.45 26.56 23.13
C ASP A 431 1.52 25.43 22.66
N LEU A 432 1.43 25.21 21.34
CA LEU A 432 0.73 24.11 20.71
C LEU A 432 1.34 23.81 19.32
N ILE A 433 1.45 22.53 18.99
CA ILE A 433 1.84 22.07 17.66
C ILE A 433 0.72 21.21 17.08
N ILE A 434 0.31 21.48 15.84
CA ILE A 434 -0.66 20.70 15.09
C ILE A 434 0.05 20.09 13.89
N THR A 435 0.06 18.75 13.82
CA THR A 435 0.82 18.03 12.80
C THR A 435 0.01 16.93 12.11
N GLY A 436 0.26 16.76 10.82
CA GLY A 436 -0.18 15.59 10.06
C GLY A 436 0.78 14.40 10.13
N ASN A 437 1.95 14.57 10.74
CA ASN A 437 3.05 13.63 10.68
C ASN A 437 3.35 12.98 12.03
N ASP A 438 2.80 11.78 12.23
CA ASP A 438 2.99 10.98 13.43
C ASP A 438 4.48 10.69 13.74
N GLN A 439 5.35 10.61 12.72
CA GLN A 439 6.78 10.35 12.92
C GLN A 439 7.53 11.50 13.62
N LEU A 440 6.93 12.70 13.63
CA LEU A 440 7.48 13.87 14.32
C LEU A 440 6.91 14.03 15.73
N TYR A 441 5.91 13.25 16.11
CA TYR A 441 5.25 13.36 17.42
C TYR A 441 6.22 13.33 18.59
N GLU A 442 7.15 12.36 18.65
CA GLU A 442 8.13 12.28 19.75
C GLU A 442 9.05 13.49 19.84
N SER A 443 9.30 14.17 18.72
CA SER A 443 10.18 15.35 18.68
C SER A 443 9.41 16.62 19.02
N PHE A 444 8.20 16.78 18.48
CA PHE A 444 7.32 17.92 18.76
C PHE A 444 6.76 17.91 20.18
N SER A 445 6.40 16.75 20.72
CA SER A 445 5.90 16.62 22.10
C SER A 445 6.93 17.00 23.17
N LYS A 446 8.22 17.01 22.84
CA LYS A 446 9.29 17.53 23.71
C LYS A 446 9.38 19.07 23.69
N ILE A 447 8.76 19.71 22.71
CA ILE A 447 8.74 21.17 22.53
C ILE A 447 7.45 21.75 23.10
N ALA A 448 6.29 21.23 22.67
CA ALA A 448 4.98 21.68 23.11
C ALA A 448 3.92 20.55 22.99
N PRO A 449 2.76 20.67 23.67
CA PRO A 449 1.63 19.78 23.42
C PRO A 449 1.35 19.65 21.93
N THR A 450 1.25 18.42 21.43
CA THR A 450 1.22 18.13 19.99
C THR A 450 -0.02 17.34 19.61
N VAL A 451 -0.91 17.95 18.83
CA VAL A 451 -2.08 17.31 18.24
C VAL A 451 -1.67 16.67 16.91
N VAL A 452 -1.83 15.35 16.81
CA VAL A 452 -1.53 14.59 15.59
C VAL A 452 -2.83 14.13 14.94
N VAL A 453 -3.02 14.49 13.68
CA VAL A 453 -4.13 14.01 12.85
C VAL A 453 -3.57 13.60 11.49
N PRO A 454 -3.33 12.31 11.22
CA PRO A 454 -2.80 11.86 9.93
C PRO A 454 -3.61 12.35 8.73
N PHE A 455 -2.90 12.61 7.63
CA PHE A 455 -3.52 12.96 6.36
C PHE A 455 -4.57 11.93 5.93
N GLY A 456 -5.75 12.42 5.54
CA GLY A 456 -6.88 11.61 5.08
C GLY A 456 -7.75 11.01 6.20
N GLU A 457 -7.44 11.24 7.48
CA GLU A 457 -8.32 10.88 8.59
C GLU A 457 -9.60 11.73 8.57
N LEU A 458 -9.45 13.03 8.34
CA LEU A 458 -10.54 13.99 8.14
C LEU A 458 -10.76 14.13 6.62
N LYS A 459 -11.96 13.80 6.15
CA LYS A 459 -12.22 13.57 4.72
C LYS A 459 -12.67 14.82 3.95
N ASN A 460 -13.14 15.84 4.66
CA ASN A 460 -13.76 17.02 4.06
C ASN A 460 -13.68 18.22 4.99
N ALA A 461 -14.02 19.40 4.45
CA ALA A 461 -14.05 20.66 5.18
C ALA A 461 -14.91 20.61 6.46
N HIS A 462 -16.08 19.96 6.42
CA HIS A 462 -16.94 19.84 7.60
C HIS A 462 -16.27 19.04 8.72
N GLU A 463 -15.67 17.89 8.41
CA GLU A 463 -14.95 17.07 9.39
C GLU A 463 -13.74 17.82 9.97
N GLU A 464 -12.95 18.48 9.12
CA GLU A 464 -11.79 19.26 9.54
C GLU A 464 -12.16 20.42 10.47
N ILE A 465 -13.06 21.29 10.03
CA ILE A 465 -13.45 22.48 10.77
C ILE A 465 -14.20 22.12 12.04
N THR A 466 -15.03 21.07 12.04
CA THR A 466 -15.71 20.60 13.25
C THR A 466 -14.72 20.02 14.26
N TYR A 467 -13.79 19.18 13.82
CA TYR A 467 -12.78 18.58 14.69
C TYR A 467 -11.94 19.65 15.37
N PHE A 468 -11.35 20.56 14.59
CA PHE A 468 -10.50 21.62 15.13
C PHE A 468 -11.27 22.68 15.90
N GLY A 469 -12.51 22.98 15.50
CA GLY A 469 -13.42 23.83 16.26
C GLY A 469 -13.61 23.30 17.67
N LYS A 470 -13.92 22.01 17.81
CA LYS A 470 -14.04 21.36 19.13
C LYS A 470 -12.71 21.29 19.88
N ALA A 471 -11.63 20.88 19.21
CA ALA A 471 -10.32 20.72 19.84
C ALA A 471 -9.78 22.04 20.40
N LEU A 472 -10.07 23.16 19.73
CA LEU A 472 -9.56 24.48 20.07
C LEU A 472 -10.60 25.39 20.76
N GLY A 473 -11.77 24.86 21.12
CA GLY A 473 -12.84 25.62 21.80
C GLY A 473 -13.39 26.78 20.97
N LYS A 474 -13.46 26.58 19.66
CA LYS A 474 -13.89 27.51 18.62
C LYS A 474 -15.10 26.98 17.84
N GLU A 475 -15.99 26.25 18.51
CA GLU A 475 -17.18 25.65 17.90
C GLU A 475 -18.11 26.71 17.30
N ALA A 476 -18.18 27.90 17.90
CA ALA A 476 -18.99 29.01 17.38
C ALA A 476 -18.43 29.53 16.05
N GLU A 477 -17.11 29.74 15.96
CA GLU A 477 -16.44 30.15 14.73
C GLU A 477 -16.51 29.05 13.66
N ALA A 478 -16.34 27.79 14.06
CA ALA A 478 -16.47 26.63 13.18
C ALA A 478 -17.86 26.57 12.54
N ASN A 479 -18.92 26.64 13.35
CA ASN A 479 -20.31 26.60 12.86
C ASN A 479 -20.59 27.76 11.93
N LYS A 480 -20.18 28.98 12.30
CA LYS A 480 -20.36 30.17 11.46
C LYS A 480 -19.64 30.04 10.11
N TRP A 481 -18.41 29.53 10.12
CA TRP A 481 -17.64 29.33 8.88
C TRP A 481 -18.28 28.27 7.99
N LEU A 482 -18.75 27.16 8.57
CA LEU A 482 -19.40 26.07 7.82
C LEU A 482 -20.75 26.49 7.23
N GLU A 483 -21.56 27.28 7.94
CA GLU A 483 -22.80 27.84 7.40
C GLU A 483 -22.52 28.71 6.15
N GLU A 484 -21.48 29.54 6.21
CA GLU A 484 -21.08 30.38 5.09
C GLU A 484 -20.48 29.55 3.94
N TYR A 485 -19.66 28.55 4.26
CA TYR A 485 -19.13 27.58 3.30
C TYR A 485 -20.26 26.91 2.53
N ASP A 486 -21.25 26.33 3.23
CA ASP A 486 -22.37 25.62 2.61
C ASP A 486 -23.23 26.54 1.74
N ARG A 487 -23.44 27.78 2.17
CA ARG A 487 -24.15 28.80 1.39
C ARG A 487 -23.41 29.12 0.09
N ARG A 488 -22.10 29.29 0.15
CA ARG A 488 -21.25 29.60 -1.02
C ARG A 488 -21.14 28.42 -1.99
N ILE A 489 -20.94 27.21 -1.47
CA ILE A 489 -20.96 25.98 -2.28
C ILE A 489 -22.32 25.79 -2.95
N SER A 490 -23.43 26.03 -2.25
CA SER A 490 -24.77 25.97 -2.84
C SER A 490 -24.94 26.96 -3.98
N SER A 491 -24.48 28.21 -3.79
CA SER A 491 -24.49 29.23 -4.85
C SER A 491 -23.60 28.84 -6.05
N ALA A 492 -22.46 28.20 -5.82
CA ALA A 492 -21.60 27.66 -6.88
C ALA A 492 -22.31 26.55 -7.67
N LYS A 493 -22.94 25.59 -6.98
CA LYS A 493 -23.75 24.53 -7.61
C LYS A 493 -24.87 25.09 -8.48
N GLU A 494 -25.58 26.10 -8.01
CA GLU A 494 -26.66 26.73 -8.77
C GLU A 494 -26.16 27.40 -10.06
N ARG A 495 -24.98 28.05 -10.02
CA ARG A 495 -24.35 28.63 -11.21
C ARG A 495 -24.01 27.53 -12.22
N VAL A 496 -23.36 26.46 -11.77
CA VAL A 496 -23.00 25.33 -12.64
C VAL A 496 -24.22 24.64 -13.21
N ALA A 497 -25.27 24.39 -12.41
CA ALA A 497 -26.50 23.75 -12.86
C ALA A 497 -27.28 24.54 -13.92
N LYS A 498 -27.11 25.86 -13.97
CA LYS A 498 -27.70 26.72 -15.02
C LYS A 498 -26.93 26.65 -16.35
N ALA A 499 -25.62 26.40 -16.29
CA ALA A 499 -24.76 26.41 -17.47
C ALA A 499 -24.49 25.00 -18.04
N ILE A 500 -24.45 23.99 -17.17
CA ILE A 500 -23.99 22.65 -17.50
C ILE A 500 -25.10 21.61 -17.27
N PRO A 501 -25.37 20.70 -18.22
CA PRO A 501 -26.31 19.61 -18.03
C PRO A 501 -25.94 18.71 -16.84
N ALA A 502 -26.92 18.33 -16.02
CA ALA A 502 -26.70 17.45 -14.86
C ALA A 502 -26.23 16.03 -15.21
N THR A 503 -26.30 15.63 -16.47
CA THR A 503 -25.80 14.34 -16.98
C THR A 503 -24.34 14.40 -17.41
N SER A 504 -23.74 15.58 -17.49
CA SER A 504 -22.40 15.75 -18.03
C SER A 504 -21.32 15.10 -17.17
N GLU A 505 -20.36 14.49 -17.83
CA GLU A 505 -19.20 13.83 -17.23
C GLU A 505 -17.99 14.78 -17.23
N PHE A 506 -17.26 14.81 -16.13
CA PHE A 506 -16.11 15.67 -15.89
C PHE A 506 -14.89 14.82 -15.61
N SER A 507 -13.79 15.10 -16.29
CA SER A 507 -12.49 14.51 -16.01
C SER A 507 -11.60 15.48 -15.27
N ILE A 508 -10.83 14.96 -14.32
CA ILE A 508 -9.81 15.69 -13.59
C ILE A 508 -8.47 15.08 -13.94
N MET A 509 -7.60 15.85 -14.58
CA MET A 509 -6.33 15.37 -15.08
C MET A 509 -5.17 16.30 -14.68
N GLN A 510 -3.95 15.77 -14.72
CA GLN A 510 -2.71 16.53 -14.66
C GLN A 510 -1.85 16.14 -15.85
N TYR A 511 -1.30 17.13 -16.52
CA TYR A 511 -0.33 16.93 -17.59
C TYR A 511 1.02 17.54 -17.19
N ASN A 512 2.08 16.73 -17.33
CA ASN A 512 3.46 17.18 -17.21
C ASN A 512 4.38 16.39 -18.16
N LYS A 513 5.67 16.75 -18.23
CA LYS A 513 6.66 16.06 -19.11
C LYS A 513 6.81 14.55 -18.89
N LYS A 514 6.37 14.01 -17.75
CA LYS A 514 6.46 12.58 -17.42
C LYS A 514 5.22 11.80 -17.88
N GLY A 515 4.12 12.47 -18.22
CA GLY A 515 2.89 11.83 -18.68
C GLY A 515 1.62 12.51 -18.16
N THR A 516 0.50 11.81 -18.37
CA THR A 516 -0.83 12.26 -17.94
C THR A 516 -1.33 11.41 -16.77
N LEU A 517 -1.87 12.06 -15.75
CA LEU A 517 -2.52 11.42 -14.60
C LEU A 517 -4.00 11.83 -14.56
N ALA A 518 -4.90 10.92 -14.19
CA ALA A 518 -6.28 11.24 -13.79
C ALA A 518 -6.52 11.00 -12.31
N PHE A 519 -7.46 11.76 -11.75
CA PHE A 519 -7.72 11.83 -10.32
C PHE A 519 -9.15 11.46 -9.95
N GLY A 520 -9.30 10.90 -8.75
CA GLY A 520 -10.58 10.66 -8.06
C GLY A 520 -11.08 11.88 -7.28
N ASP A 521 -11.97 11.63 -6.33
CA ASP A 521 -12.66 12.63 -5.51
C ASP A 521 -11.89 13.07 -4.25
N ASN A 522 -10.83 12.35 -3.88
CA ASN A 522 -10.07 12.58 -2.65
C ASN A 522 -8.61 12.98 -2.92
N PHE A 523 -8.40 13.85 -3.92
CA PHE A 523 -7.12 14.48 -4.21
C PHE A 523 -7.31 15.99 -4.41
N GLY A 524 -6.21 16.74 -4.36
CA GLY A 524 -6.16 18.10 -4.93
C GLY A 524 -6.37 18.07 -6.45
N ARG A 525 -5.95 19.12 -7.16
CA ARG A 525 -6.10 19.29 -8.62
C ARG A 525 -7.57 19.39 -9.06
N GLY A 526 -8.46 19.69 -8.11
CA GLY A 526 -9.90 19.78 -8.32
C GLY A 526 -10.69 18.55 -7.87
N GLY A 527 -10.08 17.47 -7.37
CA GLY A 527 -10.81 16.26 -6.93
C GLY A 527 -11.98 16.57 -6.00
N GLN A 528 -11.68 17.23 -4.88
CA GLN A 528 -12.71 17.67 -3.93
C GLN A 528 -13.63 18.76 -4.51
N ALA A 529 -13.09 19.76 -5.21
CA ALA A 529 -13.90 20.86 -5.76
C ALA A 529 -14.94 20.38 -6.80
N VAL A 530 -14.54 19.51 -7.71
CA VAL A 530 -15.35 19.03 -8.84
C VAL A 530 -16.32 17.93 -8.38
N TYR A 531 -15.82 16.85 -7.78
CA TYR A 531 -16.66 15.68 -7.50
C TYR A 531 -17.38 15.76 -6.15
N THR A 532 -16.74 16.31 -5.12
CA THR A 532 -17.32 16.35 -3.76
C THR A 532 -18.13 17.63 -3.55
N ALA A 533 -17.52 18.79 -3.79
CA ALA A 533 -18.12 20.10 -3.51
C ALA A 533 -19.17 20.45 -4.55
N LEU A 534 -18.88 20.43 -5.86
CA LEU A 534 -19.88 20.68 -6.91
C LEU A 534 -20.80 19.47 -7.17
N GLY A 535 -20.36 18.25 -6.89
CA GLY A 535 -21.15 17.04 -7.14
C GLY A 535 -21.20 16.63 -8.61
N LEU A 536 -20.19 17.03 -9.41
CA LEU A 536 -20.10 16.67 -10.82
C LEU A 536 -19.73 15.19 -10.98
N LYS A 537 -20.09 14.60 -12.11
CA LYS A 537 -19.96 13.16 -12.33
C LYS A 537 -18.61 12.83 -12.97
N PRO A 538 -17.85 11.84 -12.47
CA PRO A 538 -16.68 11.33 -13.16
C PRO A 538 -17.08 10.56 -14.45
N PRO A 539 -16.14 10.27 -15.35
CA PRO A 539 -16.42 9.51 -16.56
C PRO A 539 -16.91 8.10 -16.23
N ALA A 540 -18.10 7.71 -16.70
CA ALA A 540 -18.75 6.48 -16.26
C ALA A 540 -17.90 5.23 -16.55
N ALA A 541 -17.18 5.23 -17.68
CA ALA A 541 -16.32 4.12 -18.11
C ALA A 541 -15.18 3.80 -17.14
N LYS A 542 -14.66 4.80 -16.41
CA LYS A 542 -13.51 4.64 -15.50
C LYS A 542 -13.82 5.07 -14.06
N LYS A 543 -15.08 5.40 -13.75
CA LYS A 543 -15.52 5.84 -12.41
C LYS A 543 -15.00 4.92 -11.30
N ASP A 544 -15.28 3.62 -11.40
CA ASP A 544 -14.92 2.68 -10.32
C ASP A 544 -13.39 2.58 -10.14
N LEU A 545 -12.63 2.69 -11.23
CA LEU A 545 -11.17 2.72 -11.19
C LEU A 545 -10.67 4.00 -10.54
N LEU A 546 -11.18 5.17 -10.94
CA LEU A 546 -10.78 6.46 -10.41
C LEU A 546 -11.12 6.59 -8.91
N MET A 547 -12.31 6.14 -8.50
CA MET A 547 -12.73 6.21 -7.09
C MET A 547 -11.97 5.21 -6.22
N LYS A 548 -11.50 4.10 -6.79
CA LYS A 548 -10.74 3.09 -6.06
C LYS A 548 -9.25 3.43 -5.96
N GLU A 549 -8.62 3.79 -7.07
CA GLU A 549 -7.17 4.01 -7.14
C GLU A 549 -6.79 5.47 -6.85
N GLN A 550 -7.74 6.42 -6.96
CA GLN A 550 -7.62 7.87 -6.68
C GLN A 550 -6.61 8.64 -7.56
N LEU A 551 -5.60 7.97 -8.10
CA LEU A 551 -4.61 8.47 -9.04
C LEU A 551 -4.28 7.37 -10.04
N VAL A 552 -4.47 7.63 -11.33
CA VAL A 552 -4.26 6.66 -12.40
C VAL A 552 -3.39 7.28 -13.49
N GLU A 553 -2.32 6.60 -13.88
CA GLU A 553 -1.50 7.00 -15.01
C GLU A 553 -2.15 6.59 -16.33
N ILE A 554 -2.20 7.53 -17.27
CA ILE A 554 -2.91 7.40 -18.55
C ILE A 554 -1.91 7.45 -19.68
N SER A 555 -1.95 6.44 -20.55
CA SER A 555 -1.28 6.47 -21.85
C SER A 555 -2.13 7.21 -22.88
N GLU A 556 -1.50 7.74 -23.93
CA GLU A 556 -2.21 8.42 -25.04
C GLU A 556 -3.29 7.52 -25.67
N GLU A 557 -3.06 6.21 -25.76
CA GLU A 557 -4.03 5.25 -26.30
C GLU A 557 -5.28 5.09 -25.43
N THR A 558 -5.14 5.22 -24.12
CA THR A 558 -6.25 5.03 -23.16
C THR A 558 -6.91 6.33 -22.77
N LEU A 559 -6.32 7.48 -23.14
CA LEU A 559 -6.83 8.82 -22.84
C LEU A 559 -8.32 9.03 -23.19
N PRO A 560 -8.84 8.57 -24.35
CA PRO A 560 -10.25 8.71 -24.68
C PRO A 560 -11.19 8.06 -23.66
N ASP A 561 -10.78 6.94 -23.03
CA ASP A 561 -11.62 6.28 -22.03
C ASP A 561 -11.76 7.08 -20.73
N PHE A 562 -10.82 7.99 -20.46
CA PHE A 562 -10.80 8.84 -19.27
C PHE A 562 -11.33 10.24 -19.56
N ALA A 563 -11.67 10.57 -20.81
CA ALA A 563 -12.18 11.88 -21.20
C ALA A 563 -13.71 11.93 -21.08
N GLY A 564 -14.22 12.78 -20.19
CA GLY A 564 -15.64 13.11 -20.07
C GLY A 564 -16.05 14.20 -21.06
N ASP A 565 -17.26 14.72 -20.91
CA ASP A 565 -17.76 15.85 -21.68
C ASP A 565 -16.97 17.14 -21.43
N TYR A 566 -16.39 17.27 -20.23
CA TYR A 566 -15.57 18.38 -19.79
C TYR A 566 -14.28 17.87 -19.15
N ILE A 567 -13.19 18.61 -19.35
CA ILE A 567 -11.87 18.26 -18.80
C ILE A 567 -11.36 19.46 -17.99
N VAL A 568 -11.10 19.24 -16.70
CA VAL A 568 -10.32 20.15 -15.86
C VAL A 568 -8.91 19.58 -15.77
N ILE A 569 -7.94 20.29 -16.35
CA ILE A 569 -6.56 19.82 -16.45
C ILE A 569 -5.61 20.74 -15.71
N THR A 570 -4.83 20.16 -14.80
CA THR A 570 -3.77 20.87 -14.10
C THR A 570 -2.48 20.82 -14.90
N THR A 571 -1.96 21.96 -15.35
CA THR A 571 -0.64 22.05 -15.99
C THR A 571 -0.10 23.49 -16.00
N ASN A 572 1.23 23.62 -16.01
CA ASN A 572 1.92 24.88 -16.29
C ASN A 572 2.69 24.80 -17.63
N GLU A 573 2.57 23.69 -18.35
CA GLU A 573 3.42 23.38 -19.51
C GLU A 573 2.72 23.61 -20.85
N ARG A 574 1.38 23.61 -20.86
CA ARG A 574 0.57 23.72 -22.07
C ARG A 574 -0.60 24.66 -21.87
N THR A 575 -0.89 25.43 -22.91
CA THR A 575 -2.08 26.26 -23.05
C THR A 575 -3.25 25.45 -23.62
N ILE A 576 -4.45 26.03 -23.66
CA ILE A 576 -5.62 25.43 -24.31
C ILE A 576 -5.34 25.22 -25.80
N GLU A 577 -4.67 26.18 -26.45
CA GLU A 577 -4.29 26.14 -27.85
C GLU A 577 -3.34 24.99 -28.15
N ASP A 578 -2.38 24.72 -27.25
CA ASP A 578 -1.47 23.58 -27.38
C ASP A 578 -2.23 22.24 -27.34
N PHE A 579 -3.23 22.10 -26.46
CA PHE A 579 -4.07 20.90 -26.41
C PHE A 579 -4.95 20.75 -27.66
N LYS A 580 -5.42 21.84 -28.25
CA LYS A 580 -6.18 21.81 -29.50
C LYS A 580 -5.32 21.41 -30.70
N ALA A 581 -4.06 21.85 -30.73
CA ALA A 581 -3.13 21.55 -31.81
C ALA A 581 -2.56 20.12 -31.74
N ASP A 582 -2.60 19.49 -30.57
CA ASP A 582 -2.10 18.13 -30.35
C ASP A 582 -2.99 17.07 -31.04
N PRO A 583 -2.42 16.10 -31.78
CA PRO A 583 -3.20 15.12 -32.54
C PRO A 583 -4.09 14.21 -31.69
N VAL A 584 -3.66 13.89 -30.46
CA VAL A 584 -4.40 12.99 -29.57
C VAL A 584 -5.41 13.81 -28.77
N TRP A 585 -4.95 14.87 -28.11
CA TRP A 585 -5.83 15.71 -27.28
C TRP A 585 -6.86 16.47 -28.12
N GLY A 586 -6.47 17.03 -29.26
CA GLY A 586 -7.37 17.72 -30.19
C GLY A 586 -8.43 16.81 -30.81
N SER A 587 -8.25 15.49 -30.73
CA SER A 587 -9.26 14.51 -31.19
C SER A 587 -10.38 14.28 -30.18
N LEU A 588 -10.20 14.66 -28.91
CA LEU A 588 -11.19 14.47 -27.84
C LEU A 588 -12.37 15.41 -28.01
N GLU A 589 -13.59 14.91 -27.80
CA GLU A 589 -14.81 15.71 -27.95
C GLU A 589 -14.85 16.92 -27.01
N ALA A 590 -14.37 16.79 -25.77
CA ALA A 590 -14.26 17.92 -24.86
C ALA A 590 -13.37 19.04 -25.42
N VAL A 591 -12.24 18.70 -26.05
CA VAL A 591 -11.29 19.68 -26.59
C VAL A 591 -11.85 20.35 -27.85
N LYS A 592 -12.48 19.58 -28.75
CA LYS A 592 -13.14 20.11 -29.96
C LYS A 592 -14.27 21.10 -29.65
N ASN A 593 -14.96 20.89 -28.54
CA ASN A 593 -16.11 21.69 -28.12
C ASN A 593 -15.75 22.81 -27.12
N ASP A 594 -14.46 23.14 -26.96
CA ASP A 594 -13.97 24.18 -26.04
C ASP A 594 -14.33 23.92 -24.57
N ARG A 595 -14.38 22.65 -24.17
CA ARG A 595 -14.73 22.17 -22.81
C ARG A 595 -13.51 21.68 -22.03
N ILE A 596 -12.36 22.27 -22.29
CA ILE A 596 -11.12 22.03 -21.56
C ILE A 596 -10.73 23.27 -20.77
N TYR A 597 -10.52 23.11 -19.46
CA TYR A 597 -10.16 24.18 -18.53
C TYR A 597 -8.77 23.90 -17.97
N VAL A 598 -7.82 24.80 -18.24
CA VAL A 598 -6.44 24.68 -17.76
C VAL A 598 -6.30 25.39 -16.43
N TRP A 599 -5.96 24.63 -15.39
CA TRP A 599 -5.67 25.14 -14.05
C TRP A 599 -4.16 25.15 -13.80
N SER A 600 -3.65 26.27 -13.31
CA SER A 600 -2.24 26.36 -12.91
C SER A 600 -1.97 25.56 -11.62
N GLN A 601 -0.77 24.98 -11.54
CA GLN A 601 -0.38 24.11 -10.43
C GLN A 601 -0.30 24.84 -9.09
N ASP A 602 0.04 26.13 -9.10
CA ASP A 602 0.12 26.98 -7.91
C ASP A 602 -1.25 27.27 -7.30
N LYS A 603 -2.35 27.01 -8.01
CA LYS A 603 -3.72 27.13 -7.51
C LYS A 603 -4.35 25.78 -7.22
N SER A 604 -4.17 24.80 -8.10
CA SER A 604 -4.93 23.55 -8.04
C SER A 604 -4.38 22.52 -7.06
N TRP A 605 -3.11 22.62 -6.63
CA TRP A 605 -2.48 21.57 -5.82
C TRP A 605 -3.11 21.40 -4.43
N TYR A 606 -3.59 22.51 -3.85
CA TYR A 606 -4.10 22.59 -2.49
C TYR A 606 -5.46 21.90 -2.33
N PHE A 607 -5.74 21.40 -1.13
CA PHE A 607 -6.96 20.65 -0.80
C PHE A 607 -7.54 21.03 0.58
N ASP A 608 -6.99 22.07 1.23
CA ASP A 608 -7.51 22.56 2.51
C ASP A 608 -8.89 23.24 2.35
N PRO A 609 -9.67 23.43 3.44
CA PRO A 609 -11.04 23.94 3.32
C PRO A 609 -11.18 25.29 2.61
N ILE A 610 -10.21 26.20 2.77
CA ILE A 610 -10.23 27.52 2.11
C ILE A 610 -9.94 27.33 0.63
N ALA A 611 -8.89 26.57 0.29
CA ALA A 611 -8.56 26.25 -1.09
C ALA A 611 -9.72 25.57 -1.80
N THR A 612 -10.32 24.53 -1.22
CA THR A 612 -11.45 23.80 -1.82
C THR A 612 -12.66 24.72 -2.07
N LEU A 613 -12.96 25.66 -1.15
CA LEU A 613 -14.01 26.65 -1.36
C LEU A 613 -13.70 27.57 -2.55
N SER A 614 -12.52 28.20 -2.54
CA SER A 614 -12.10 29.12 -3.59
C SER A 614 -12.00 28.44 -4.96
N GLN A 615 -11.43 27.24 -5.01
CA GLN A 615 -11.34 26.40 -6.19
C GLN A 615 -12.73 26.07 -6.75
N THR A 616 -13.69 25.73 -5.88
CA THR A 616 -15.07 25.44 -6.29
C THR A 616 -15.74 26.66 -6.92
N GLU A 617 -15.54 27.84 -6.36
CA GLU A 617 -16.12 29.07 -6.88
C GLU A 617 -15.49 29.53 -8.20
N GLU A 618 -14.16 29.44 -8.31
CA GLU A 618 -13.39 29.75 -9.52
C GLU A 618 -13.86 28.84 -10.67
N LEU A 619 -13.93 27.53 -10.42
CA LEU A 619 -14.44 26.57 -11.39
C LEU A 619 -15.91 26.83 -11.76
N ALA A 620 -16.75 27.19 -10.79
CA ALA A 620 -18.15 27.53 -11.08
C ALA A 620 -18.30 28.77 -11.96
N ASP A 621 -17.40 29.76 -11.83
CA ASP A 621 -17.38 30.92 -12.72
C ASP A 621 -16.88 30.55 -14.12
N TRP A 622 -15.83 29.73 -14.24
CA TRP A 622 -15.37 29.21 -15.53
C TRP A 622 -16.47 28.46 -16.28
N LEU A 623 -17.14 27.54 -15.59
CA LEU A 623 -18.22 26.74 -16.17
C LEU A 623 -19.47 27.58 -16.50
N ALA A 624 -19.67 28.71 -15.82
CA ALA A 624 -20.73 29.66 -16.13
C ALA A 624 -20.37 30.65 -17.25
N GLY A 625 -19.19 30.53 -17.86
CA GLY A 625 -18.73 31.40 -18.95
C GLY A 625 -18.36 32.82 -18.49
N LYS A 626 -18.00 32.99 -17.21
CA LYS A 626 -17.35 34.23 -16.77
C LYS A 626 -15.84 34.05 -16.93
N ASP A 627 -15.23 34.93 -17.72
CA ASP A 627 -13.78 34.91 -17.91
C ASP A 627 -13.04 34.99 -16.56
N SER A 628 -12.01 34.16 -16.42
CA SER A 628 -11.02 34.24 -15.34
C SER A 628 -10.25 35.55 -15.49
N ASN A 629 -10.47 36.50 -14.59
CA ASN A 629 -9.59 37.68 -14.47
C ASN A 629 -8.21 37.30 -13.91
#